data_AF-A0AAN7XX38-F1
#
_entry.id   AF-A0AAN7XX38-F1
#
_cell.length_a   1.000
_cell.length_b   1.000
_cell.length_c   1.000
_cell.angle_alpha   90.00
_cell.angle_beta   90.00
_cell.angle_gamma   90.00
#
_symmetry.space_group_name_H-M   'P 1'
#
loop_
_entity.id
_entity.type
_entity.pdbx_description
1 polymer ?
#
loop_
_entity_poly.entity_id
_entity_poly.type
_entity_poly.pdbx_seq_one_letter_code
_entity_poly.pdbx_strand_id
1 'polypeptide(L)'
;MMQVCNLWGGLIYLLAPPKSKVERLQVIVQMAVPAPYYKSGVTTPAAWWWLRTAPSPWAELEFENIILTVPSDVVRNLERPDELAALWDEIMRSIADLAAKPHKFPRKERFVTDVQISHGFMHAGYPIMAHKPVAAQLVSTAHIRGKGLWGPIHELGHNQQRRCWEFRPNTTECTCNLWSVYVHEEVFGIQRGKAHPNMTLGKRNSRAKNYAEGGKKLGTWSMWVALETYMQLQDKFGWDAFKKVFDAYLKMSTAPKDNNGKMNLYAVTFSQTVEMNLSAFFKSWGWPIDAATEENLSNLPPWSDHPMVQYG
;
A
#
# COMPACT_ATOMS: atom_id res chain seq x y z
N MET A 1 -23.67 -1.31 -35.76
CA MET A 1 -22.53 -2.23 -35.69
C MET A 1 -21.27 -1.38 -35.58
N MET A 2 -20.40 -1.64 -34.60
CA MET A 2 -19.15 -0.91 -34.41
C MET A 2 -17.99 -1.82 -34.80
N GLN A 3 -17.07 -1.31 -35.60
CA GLN A 3 -15.83 -2.01 -35.94
C GLN A 3 -14.68 -1.35 -35.18
N VAL A 4 -13.84 -2.18 -34.56
CA VAL A 4 -12.67 -1.75 -33.81
C VAL A 4 -11.48 -2.55 -34.34
N CYS A 5 -10.37 -1.88 -34.62
CA CYS A 5 -9.13 -2.50 -35.06
C CYS A 5 -7.97 -1.91 -34.26
N ASN A 6 -7.01 -2.75 -33.90
CA ASN A 6 -5.76 -2.34 -33.28
C ASN A 6 -4.62 -3.15 -33.91
N LEU A 7 -3.57 -2.46 -34.37
CA LEU A 7 -2.43 -3.08 -35.06
C LEU A 7 -1.70 -4.13 -34.20
N TRP A 8 -1.68 -3.93 -32.88
CA TRP A 8 -0.97 -4.77 -31.93
C TRP A 8 -1.88 -5.78 -31.22
N GLY A 9 -3.20 -5.69 -31.45
CA GLY A 9 -4.21 -6.36 -30.64
C GLY A 9 -4.27 -5.79 -29.22
N GLY A 10 -4.96 -6.51 -28.33
CA GLY A 10 -5.06 -6.14 -26.92
C GLY A 10 -6.34 -6.66 -26.26
N LEU A 11 -6.35 -6.61 -24.94
CA LEU A 11 -7.57 -6.89 -24.16
C LEU A 11 -8.63 -5.83 -24.45
N ILE A 12 -9.88 -6.26 -24.56
CA ILE A 12 -11.02 -5.38 -24.84
C ILE A 12 -11.71 -5.03 -23.53
N TYR A 13 -11.77 -3.74 -23.21
CA TYR A 13 -12.42 -3.22 -22.01
C TYR A 13 -13.68 -2.44 -22.37
N LEU A 14 -14.76 -2.68 -21.61
CA LEU A 14 -15.95 -1.85 -21.66
C LEU A 14 -15.86 -0.78 -20.56
N LEU A 15 -15.80 0.48 -20.96
CA LEU A 15 -15.72 1.63 -20.04
C LEU A 15 -17.08 2.30 -19.96
N ALA A 16 -17.68 2.29 -18.77
CA ALA A 16 -18.85 3.08 -18.45
C ALA A 16 -18.41 4.38 -17.76
N PRO A 17 -18.85 5.56 -18.24
CA PRO A 17 -18.59 6.82 -17.55
C PRO A 17 -19.08 6.82 -16.09
N PRO A 18 -18.49 7.65 -15.21
CA PRO A 18 -18.98 7.78 -13.85
C PRO A 18 -20.48 8.12 -13.81
N LYS A 19 -21.21 7.51 -12.87
CA LYS A 19 -22.67 7.66 -12.68
C LYS A 19 -23.54 7.09 -13.82
N SER A 20 -22.96 6.44 -14.82
CA SER A 20 -23.75 5.68 -15.80
C SER A 20 -24.53 4.56 -15.10
N LYS A 21 -25.83 4.50 -15.35
CA LYS A 21 -26.69 3.38 -14.97
C LYS A 21 -26.93 2.55 -16.22
N VAL A 22 -26.27 1.39 -16.29
CA VAL A 22 -26.43 0.45 -17.40
C VAL A 22 -26.94 -0.84 -16.80
N GLU A 23 -28.22 -1.12 -17.00
CA GLU A 23 -28.83 -2.38 -16.60
C GLU A 23 -28.99 -3.29 -17.83
N ARG A 24 -28.51 -4.53 -17.72
CA ARG A 24 -28.70 -5.59 -18.74
C ARG A 24 -28.24 -5.23 -20.16
N LEU A 25 -27.12 -4.51 -20.29
CA LEU A 25 -26.50 -4.33 -21.60
C LEU A 25 -25.87 -5.64 -22.07
N GLN A 26 -26.33 -6.14 -23.22
CA GLN A 26 -25.68 -7.24 -23.92
C GLN A 26 -24.76 -6.65 -25.00
N VAL A 27 -23.47 -6.97 -24.90
CA VAL A 27 -22.48 -6.65 -25.94
C VAL A 27 -22.00 -7.97 -26.54
N ILE A 28 -22.13 -8.11 -27.85
CA ILE A 28 -21.65 -9.28 -28.59
C ILE A 28 -20.40 -8.87 -29.35
N VAL A 29 -19.27 -9.50 -29.01
CA VAL A 29 -17.99 -9.30 -29.71
C VAL A 29 -17.75 -10.49 -30.62
N GLN A 30 -17.58 -10.22 -31.91
CA GLN A 30 -17.27 -11.22 -32.93
C GLN A 30 -15.80 -11.14 -33.33
N MET A 31 -15.23 -12.25 -33.78
CA MET A 31 -13.83 -12.36 -34.24
C MET A 31 -12.74 -12.09 -33.18
N ALA A 32 -13.09 -12.04 -31.90
CA ALA A 32 -12.12 -11.93 -30.82
C ALA A 32 -11.53 -13.30 -30.44
N VAL A 33 -10.29 -13.27 -29.95
CA VAL A 33 -9.59 -14.43 -29.39
C VAL A 33 -9.77 -14.44 -27.88
N PRO A 34 -10.14 -15.58 -27.25
CA PRO A 34 -10.34 -15.62 -25.81
C PRO A 34 -9.03 -15.44 -25.04
N ALA A 35 -9.12 -14.71 -23.93
CA ALA A 35 -8.05 -14.56 -22.95
C ALA A 35 -8.32 -15.39 -21.70
N PRO A 36 -7.29 -15.86 -20.97
CA PRO A 36 -7.50 -16.42 -19.65
C PRO A 36 -8.08 -15.35 -18.73
N TYR A 37 -9.36 -15.52 -18.39
CA TYR A 37 -10.08 -14.58 -17.54
C TYR A 37 -10.75 -15.33 -16.40
N TYR A 38 -10.29 -15.06 -15.18
CA TYR A 38 -10.90 -15.55 -13.96
C TYR A 38 -11.62 -14.41 -13.27
N LYS A 39 -12.86 -14.64 -12.85
CA LYS A 39 -13.62 -13.71 -12.03
C LYS A 39 -14.14 -14.42 -10.78
N SER A 40 -13.70 -13.94 -9.62
CA SER A 40 -14.10 -14.49 -8.32
C SER A 40 -15.62 -14.51 -8.17
N GLY A 41 -16.15 -15.63 -7.71
CA GLY A 41 -17.60 -15.87 -7.55
C GLY A 41 -18.38 -16.11 -8.84
N VAL A 42 -17.75 -16.07 -10.02
CA VAL A 42 -18.42 -16.28 -11.32
C VAL A 42 -17.78 -17.44 -12.10
N THR A 43 -16.46 -17.44 -12.23
CA THR A 43 -15.75 -18.50 -12.97
C THR A 43 -15.73 -19.78 -12.13
N THR A 44 -16.35 -20.85 -12.64
CA THR A 44 -16.33 -22.16 -11.96
C THR A 44 -14.97 -22.85 -12.14
N PRO A 45 -14.59 -23.80 -11.26
CA PRO A 45 -13.35 -24.57 -11.43
C PRO A 45 -13.26 -25.29 -12.78
N ALA A 46 -14.38 -25.88 -13.24
CA ALA A 46 -14.45 -26.55 -14.53
C ALA A 46 -14.25 -25.59 -15.71
N ALA A 47 -14.84 -24.38 -15.64
CA ALA A 47 -14.60 -23.35 -16.66
C ALA A 47 -13.15 -22.88 -16.64
N TRP A 48 -12.59 -22.66 -15.45
CA TRP A 48 -11.21 -22.20 -15.29
C TRP A 48 -10.19 -23.19 -15.87
N TRP A 49 -10.42 -24.49 -15.71
CA TRP A 49 -9.57 -25.53 -16.29
C TRP A 49 -9.31 -25.33 -17.79
N TRP A 50 -10.34 -24.93 -18.54
CA TRP A 50 -10.24 -24.62 -19.98
C TRP A 50 -9.79 -23.19 -20.25
N LEU A 51 -10.27 -22.20 -19.47
CA LEU A 51 -9.96 -20.79 -19.69
C LEU A 51 -8.49 -20.46 -19.44
N ARG A 52 -7.84 -21.10 -18.45
CA ARG A 52 -6.43 -20.84 -18.11
C ARG A 52 -5.45 -21.12 -19.26
N THR A 53 -5.85 -21.92 -20.24
CA THR A 53 -5.07 -22.26 -21.43
C THR A 53 -5.48 -21.50 -22.70
N ALA A 54 -6.38 -20.52 -22.58
CA ALA A 54 -6.79 -19.70 -23.72
C ALA A 54 -5.58 -18.97 -24.37
N PRO A 55 -5.59 -18.77 -25.70
CA PRO A 55 -4.38 -18.45 -26.45
C PRO A 55 -3.92 -16.99 -26.37
N SER A 56 -4.71 -16.05 -25.83
CA SER A 56 -4.28 -14.65 -25.63
C SER A 56 -2.96 -14.59 -24.85
N PRO A 57 -2.04 -13.66 -25.19
CA PRO A 57 -0.77 -13.53 -24.49
C PRO A 57 -0.87 -12.90 -23.09
N TRP A 58 -1.98 -12.23 -22.76
CA TRP A 58 -2.27 -11.71 -21.41
C TRP A 58 -3.55 -12.30 -20.84
N ALA A 59 -3.54 -12.46 -19.53
CA ALA A 59 -4.62 -12.93 -18.68
C ALA A 59 -5.11 -11.82 -17.73
N GLU A 60 -6.36 -11.92 -17.31
CA GLU A 60 -6.91 -11.11 -16.22
C GLU A 60 -7.46 -11.99 -15.09
N LEU A 61 -7.08 -11.67 -13.86
CA LEU A 61 -7.64 -12.27 -12.64
C LEU A 61 -8.37 -11.17 -11.87
N GLU A 62 -9.69 -11.20 -11.88
CA GLU A 62 -10.55 -10.24 -11.20
C GLU A 62 -11.01 -10.77 -9.84
N PHE A 63 -10.59 -10.08 -8.79
CA PHE A 63 -10.94 -10.35 -7.38
C PHE A 63 -11.88 -9.26 -6.85
N GLU A 64 -12.14 -9.22 -5.54
CA GLU A 64 -13.12 -8.30 -4.97
C GLU A 64 -12.72 -6.84 -5.19
N ASN A 65 -11.46 -6.51 -4.90
CA ASN A 65 -10.94 -5.14 -4.84
C ASN A 65 -9.80 -4.87 -5.82
N ILE A 66 -9.30 -5.86 -6.55
CA ILE A 66 -8.17 -5.71 -7.47
C ILE A 66 -8.33 -6.61 -8.70
N ILE A 67 -7.80 -6.15 -9.83
CA ILE A 67 -7.64 -6.93 -11.06
C ILE A 67 -6.15 -7.03 -11.36
N LEU A 68 -5.65 -8.26 -11.53
CA LEU A 68 -4.29 -8.50 -11.97
C LEU A 68 -4.28 -8.76 -13.48
N THR A 69 -3.49 -8.00 -14.22
CA THR A 69 -3.22 -8.22 -15.64
C THR A 69 -1.79 -8.72 -15.80
N VAL A 70 -1.65 -10.01 -16.14
CA VAL A 70 -0.36 -10.70 -16.17
C VAL A 70 -0.19 -11.48 -17.49
N PRO A 71 1.05 -11.77 -17.92
CA PRO A 71 1.30 -12.71 -19.00
C PRO A 71 0.58 -14.05 -18.79
N SER A 72 -0.05 -14.58 -19.83
CA SER A 72 -0.85 -15.80 -19.72
C SER A 72 -0.04 -17.02 -19.29
N ASP A 73 1.26 -17.07 -19.60
CA ASP A 73 2.13 -18.17 -19.21
C ASP A 73 2.19 -18.40 -17.70
N VAL A 74 2.09 -17.35 -16.88
CA VAL A 74 2.15 -17.51 -15.42
C VAL A 74 0.85 -18.05 -14.81
N VAL A 75 -0.27 -17.99 -15.52
CA VAL A 75 -1.57 -18.50 -15.03
C VAL A 75 -1.94 -19.87 -15.59
N ARG A 76 -1.24 -20.34 -16.63
CA ARG A 76 -1.54 -21.65 -17.25
C ARG A 76 -1.50 -22.79 -16.25
N ASN A 77 -0.64 -22.72 -15.24
CA ASN A 77 -0.52 -23.73 -14.18
C ASN A 77 -1.22 -23.35 -12.87
N LEU A 78 -2.02 -22.29 -12.84
CA LEU A 78 -2.77 -21.87 -11.65
C LEU A 78 -4.02 -22.75 -11.51
N GLU A 79 -3.96 -23.80 -10.71
CA GLU A 79 -5.10 -24.73 -10.55
C GLU A 79 -6.16 -24.24 -9.56
N ARG A 80 -5.73 -23.47 -8.54
CA ARG A 80 -6.57 -22.95 -7.44
C ARG A 80 -6.62 -21.41 -7.46
N PRO A 81 -7.28 -20.80 -8.46
CA PRO A 81 -7.45 -19.35 -8.51
C PRO A 81 -8.36 -18.82 -7.39
N ASP A 82 -9.17 -19.69 -6.78
CA ASP A 82 -10.01 -19.40 -5.62
C ASP A 82 -9.17 -19.11 -4.37
N GLU A 83 -8.13 -19.90 -4.12
CA GLU A 83 -7.20 -19.67 -3.01
C GLU A 83 -6.39 -18.38 -3.22
N LEU A 84 -6.00 -18.10 -4.47
CA LEU A 84 -5.35 -16.85 -4.84
C LEU A 84 -6.28 -15.65 -4.64
N ALA A 85 -7.55 -15.77 -5.05
CA ALA A 85 -8.55 -14.73 -4.87
C ALA A 85 -8.78 -14.42 -3.38
N ALA A 86 -8.94 -15.45 -2.55
CA ALA A 86 -9.11 -15.28 -1.11
C ALA A 86 -7.92 -14.54 -0.48
N LEU A 87 -6.69 -14.89 -0.87
CA LEU A 87 -5.49 -14.22 -0.38
C LEU A 87 -5.40 -12.76 -0.83
N TRP A 88 -5.70 -12.45 -2.09
CA TRP A 88 -5.71 -11.07 -2.57
C TRP A 88 -6.84 -10.23 -1.98
N ASP A 89 -8.00 -10.83 -1.73
CA ASP A 89 -9.10 -10.17 -1.02
C ASP A 89 -8.70 -9.83 0.42
N GLU A 90 -8.03 -10.75 1.12
CA GLU A 90 -7.46 -10.50 2.46
C GLU A 90 -6.42 -9.37 2.44
N ILE A 91 -5.45 -9.41 1.49
CA ILE A 91 -4.46 -8.34 1.29
C ILE A 91 -5.16 -6.99 1.11
N MET A 92 -6.11 -6.89 0.19
CA MET A 92 -6.76 -5.62 -0.14
C MET A 92 -7.65 -5.11 0.99
N ARG A 93 -8.29 -6.01 1.76
CA ARG A 93 -8.99 -5.62 3.00
C ARG A 93 -8.02 -5.05 4.03
N SER A 94 -6.85 -5.66 4.21
CA SER A 94 -5.81 -5.12 5.10
C SER A 94 -5.24 -3.78 4.63
N ILE A 95 -5.11 -3.57 3.31
CA ILE A 95 -4.77 -2.24 2.75
C ILE A 95 -5.82 -1.20 3.16
N ALA A 96 -7.11 -1.54 3.01
CA ALA A 96 -8.24 -0.69 3.38
C ALA A 96 -8.26 -0.38 4.88
N ASP A 97 -8.07 -1.42 5.68
CA ASP A 97 -8.16 -1.41 7.14
C ASP A 97 -7.09 -0.51 7.76
N LEU A 98 -5.82 -0.67 7.36
CA LEU A 98 -4.78 0.27 7.81
C LEU A 98 -5.11 1.70 7.39
N ALA A 99 -5.63 1.90 6.17
CA ALA A 99 -6.03 3.22 5.67
C ALA A 99 -7.30 3.79 6.32
N ALA A 100 -7.93 3.07 7.26
CA ALA A 100 -9.20 3.39 7.89
C ALA A 100 -10.34 3.65 6.88
N LYS A 101 -10.36 2.90 5.78
CA LYS A 101 -11.37 3.00 4.72
C LYS A 101 -12.30 1.79 4.71
N PRO A 102 -13.49 1.91 4.11
CA PRO A 102 -14.35 0.76 3.86
C PRO A 102 -13.59 -0.36 3.13
N HIS A 103 -13.76 -1.60 3.62
CA HIS A 103 -13.08 -2.77 3.07
C HIS A 103 -13.41 -3.03 1.60
N LYS A 104 -14.59 -2.62 1.14
CA LYS A 104 -14.96 -2.67 -0.28
C LYS A 104 -14.54 -1.36 -0.95
N PHE A 105 -13.66 -1.46 -1.94
CA PHE A 105 -13.24 -0.28 -2.68
C PHE A 105 -14.37 0.19 -3.61
N PRO A 106 -14.54 1.51 -3.79
CA PRO A 106 -15.54 2.06 -4.72
C PRO A 106 -15.27 1.65 -6.16
N ARG A 107 -14.02 1.28 -6.46
CA ARG A 107 -13.57 0.76 -7.74
C ARG A 107 -12.38 -0.16 -7.49
N LYS A 108 -12.30 -1.27 -8.23
CA LYS A 108 -11.15 -2.19 -8.16
C LYS A 108 -9.86 -1.47 -8.58
N GLU A 109 -8.79 -1.70 -7.83
CA GLU A 109 -7.43 -1.39 -8.27
C GLU A 109 -7.05 -2.24 -9.48
N ARG A 110 -6.07 -1.79 -10.25
CA ARG A 110 -5.50 -2.55 -11.38
C ARG A 110 -4.00 -2.68 -11.16
N PHE A 111 -3.50 -3.90 -11.23
CA PHE A 111 -2.07 -4.20 -11.18
C PHE A 111 -1.67 -4.87 -12.49
N VAL A 112 -0.80 -4.21 -13.26
CA VAL A 112 -0.38 -4.67 -14.58
C VAL A 112 1.10 -5.01 -14.54
N THR A 113 1.46 -6.20 -15.03
CA THR A 113 2.86 -6.52 -15.29
C THR A 113 3.15 -6.47 -16.78
N ASP A 114 4.13 -5.68 -17.18
CA ASP A 114 4.44 -5.45 -18.59
C ASP A 114 5.95 -5.43 -18.87
N VAL A 115 6.32 -5.54 -20.14
CA VAL A 115 7.71 -5.42 -20.61
C VAL A 115 8.18 -3.97 -20.46
N GLN A 116 7.33 -3.01 -20.82
CA GLN A 116 7.62 -1.59 -20.75
C GLN A 116 6.64 -0.89 -19.80
N ILE A 117 7.18 -0.15 -18.83
CA ILE A 117 6.41 0.65 -17.88
C ILE A 117 6.92 2.10 -17.93
N SER A 118 6.15 3.05 -17.40
CA SER A 118 6.49 4.47 -17.50
C SER A 118 7.62 4.93 -16.57
N HIS A 119 7.91 4.19 -15.50
CA HIS A 119 8.92 4.60 -14.52
C HIS A 119 9.47 3.44 -13.69
N GLY A 120 10.75 3.53 -13.34
CA GLY A 120 11.39 2.62 -12.36
C GLY A 120 11.30 1.14 -12.73
N PHE A 121 11.32 0.29 -11.71
CA PHE A 121 11.06 -1.15 -11.84
C PHE A 121 9.59 -1.51 -11.55
N MET A 122 8.96 -0.69 -10.72
CA MET A 122 7.57 -0.72 -10.33
C MET A 122 7.14 0.72 -10.02
N HIS A 123 5.86 1.03 -10.21
CA HIS A 123 5.30 2.30 -9.76
C HIS A 123 3.80 2.22 -9.47
N ALA A 124 3.37 3.03 -8.51
CA ALA A 124 1.99 3.25 -8.17
C ALA A 124 1.23 4.04 -9.24
N GLY A 125 -0.09 4.10 -9.08
CA GLY A 125 -1.00 4.75 -10.00
C GLY A 125 -2.26 3.93 -10.24
N TYR A 126 -2.93 4.25 -11.34
CA TYR A 126 -4.02 3.43 -11.85
C TYR A 126 -3.89 3.28 -13.38
N PRO A 127 -3.29 2.17 -13.86
CA PRO A 127 -2.87 1.00 -13.08
C PRO A 127 -1.60 1.21 -12.24
N ILE A 128 -1.43 0.38 -11.21
CA ILE A 128 -0.13 0.05 -10.63
C ILE A 128 0.60 -0.80 -11.67
N MET A 129 1.87 -0.51 -11.94
CA MET A 129 2.64 -1.27 -12.94
C MET A 129 3.93 -1.82 -12.37
N ALA A 130 4.29 -3.03 -12.80
CA ALA A 130 5.57 -3.66 -12.53
C ALA A 130 6.16 -4.25 -13.80
N HIS A 131 7.47 -4.46 -13.85
CA HIS A 131 8.03 -5.25 -14.92
C HIS A 131 7.57 -6.72 -14.87
N LYS A 132 7.51 -7.33 -16.06
CA LYS A 132 7.09 -8.71 -16.32
C LYS A 132 7.60 -9.77 -15.31
N PRO A 133 8.87 -9.74 -14.82
CA PRO A 133 9.36 -10.75 -13.88
C PRO A 133 8.60 -10.84 -12.55
N VAL A 134 7.84 -9.80 -12.18
CA VAL A 134 7.02 -9.79 -10.95
C VAL A 134 5.76 -10.67 -11.10
N ALA A 135 5.31 -10.93 -12.33
CA ALA A 135 4.04 -11.61 -12.62
C ALA A 135 3.87 -12.96 -11.88
N ALA A 136 4.90 -13.82 -11.91
CA ALA A 136 4.84 -15.13 -11.28
C ALA A 136 4.68 -15.04 -9.74
N GLN A 137 5.19 -13.97 -9.13
CA GLN A 137 5.08 -13.75 -7.69
C GLN A 137 3.65 -13.35 -7.30
N LEU A 138 2.98 -12.53 -8.13
CA LEU A 138 1.61 -12.06 -7.88
C LEU A 138 0.56 -13.18 -7.93
N VAL A 139 0.85 -14.26 -8.66
CA VAL A 139 -0.09 -15.38 -8.86
C VAL A 139 0.27 -16.64 -8.08
N SER A 140 1.33 -16.60 -7.26
CA SER A 140 1.79 -17.75 -6.47
C SER A 140 1.46 -17.56 -4.99
N THR A 141 0.41 -18.24 -4.52
CA THR A 141 0.04 -18.25 -3.09
C THR A 141 1.19 -18.72 -2.20
N ALA A 142 1.95 -19.72 -2.64
CA ALA A 142 3.15 -20.22 -1.96
C ALA A 142 4.25 -19.15 -1.85
N HIS A 143 4.52 -18.40 -2.93
CA HIS A 143 5.48 -17.30 -2.89
C HIS A 143 5.01 -16.20 -1.92
N ILE A 144 3.76 -15.78 -2.03
CA ILE A 144 3.20 -14.69 -1.23
C ILE A 144 3.26 -15.04 0.26
N ARG A 145 2.81 -16.24 0.65
CA ARG A 145 2.84 -16.67 2.06
C ARG A 145 4.26 -16.93 2.57
N GLY A 146 5.16 -17.41 1.73
CA GLY A 146 6.53 -17.76 2.14
C GLY A 146 7.50 -16.58 2.17
N LYS A 147 7.39 -15.67 1.21
CA LYS A 147 8.36 -14.56 0.99
C LYS A 147 7.73 -13.17 1.07
N GLY A 148 6.41 -13.07 1.01
CA GLY A 148 5.70 -11.79 0.96
C GLY A 148 5.78 -11.11 -0.40
N LEU A 149 5.34 -9.86 -0.45
CA LEU A 149 5.27 -9.02 -1.65
C LEU A 149 5.66 -7.57 -1.34
N TRP A 150 6.84 -7.33 -0.77
CA TRP A 150 7.24 -5.99 -0.31
C TRP A 150 7.02 -4.90 -1.38
N GLY A 151 7.52 -5.11 -2.60
CA GLY A 151 7.36 -4.17 -3.73
C GLY A 151 5.90 -3.93 -4.13
N PRO A 152 5.13 -4.97 -4.50
CA PRO A 152 3.73 -4.79 -4.86
C PRO A 152 2.87 -4.10 -3.78
N ILE A 153 3.12 -4.43 -2.50
CA ILE A 153 2.42 -3.79 -1.39
C ILE A 153 2.89 -2.33 -1.18
N HIS A 154 4.17 -2.04 -1.42
CA HIS A 154 4.71 -0.68 -1.36
C HIS A 154 3.99 0.26 -2.33
N GLU A 155 3.75 -0.19 -3.57
CA GLU A 155 2.99 0.60 -4.56
C GLU A 155 1.51 0.77 -4.20
N LEU A 156 0.88 -0.28 -3.65
CA LEU A 156 -0.47 -0.17 -3.10
C LEU A 156 -0.52 0.83 -1.94
N GLY A 157 0.55 0.89 -1.13
CA GLY A 157 0.73 1.86 -0.05
C GLY A 157 0.83 3.30 -0.56
N HIS A 158 1.53 3.53 -1.67
CA HIS A 158 1.54 4.85 -2.32
C HIS A 158 0.13 5.33 -2.71
N ASN A 159 -0.73 4.44 -3.20
CA ASN A 159 -2.13 4.77 -3.50
C ASN A 159 -2.96 5.12 -2.24
N GLN A 160 -2.46 4.81 -1.03
CA GLN A 160 -3.10 5.17 0.24
C GLN A 160 -2.57 6.45 0.88
N GLN A 161 -1.40 6.95 0.46
CA GLN A 161 -0.82 8.18 0.98
C GLN A 161 -1.75 9.38 0.77
N ARG A 162 -1.79 10.31 1.74
CA ARG A 162 -2.60 11.53 1.66
C ARG A 162 -1.81 12.77 1.97
N ARG A 163 -2.07 13.83 1.20
CA ARG A 163 -1.38 15.12 1.32
C ARG A 163 -1.43 15.71 2.74
N CYS A 164 -2.49 15.47 3.52
CA CYS A 164 -2.66 16.03 4.85
C CYS A 164 -1.67 15.51 5.90
N TRP A 165 -1.14 14.30 5.73
CA TRP A 165 -0.15 13.69 6.64
C TRP A 165 1.19 13.35 5.97
N GLU A 166 1.33 13.67 4.67
CA GLU A 166 2.61 13.56 3.96
C GLU A 166 3.45 14.83 4.10
N PHE A 167 4.73 14.64 4.43
CA PHE A 167 5.75 15.68 4.55
C PHE A 167 6.74 15.56 3.38
N ARG A 168 6.32 16.00 2.19
CA ARG A 168 7.14 15.89 0.97
C ARG A 168 8.36 16.81 1.03
N PRO A 169 9.54 16.38 0.53
CA PRO A 169 9.80 15.10 -0.13
C PRO A 169 10.13 13.95 0.84
N ASN A 170 10.33 14.24 2.13
CA ASN A 170 10.86 13.31 3.12
C ASN A 170 10.07 12.00 3.23
N THR A 171 8.74 12.07 3.18
CA THR A 171 7.87 10.91 3.41
C THR A 171 7.40 10.17 2.15
N THR A 172 7.71 10.69 0.95
CA THR A 172 7.18 10.15 -0.32
C THR A 172 7.42 8.64 -0.43
N GLU A 173 8.64 8.19 -0.16
CA GLU A 173 9.06 6.77 -0.18
C GLU A 173 9.13 6.16 1.23
N CYS A 174 8.48 6.79 2.21
CA CYS A 174 8.52 6.39 3.62
C CYS A 174 7.20 5.74 4.02
N THR A 175 6.12 6.52 4.07
CA THR A 175 4.85 6.12 4.68
C THR A 175 4.12 5.06 3.87
N CYS A 176 4.37 4.95 2.57
CA CYS A 176 3.90 3.83 1.75
C CYS A 176 4.35 2.48 2.32
N ASN A 177 5.55 2.41 2.94
CA ASN A 177 6.06 1.19 3.57
C ASN A 177 5.31 0.80 4.85
N LEU A 178 4.48 1.66 5.44
CA LEU A 178 3.62 1.27 6.55
C LEU A 178 2.70 0.10 6.13
N TRP A 179 2.15 0.16 4.92
CA TRP A 179 1.36 -0.93 4.34
C TRP A 179 2.20 -2.16 4.07
N SER A 180 3.43 -2.01 3.57
CA SER A 180 4.34 -3.14 3.37
C SER A 180 4.59 -3.87 4.68
N VAL A 181 4.92 -3.17 5.77
CA VAL A 181 5.11 -3.81 7.07
C VAL A 181 3.80 -4.45 7.56
N TYR A 182 2.70 -3.69 7.55
CA TYR A 182 1.40 -4.14 8.06
C TYR A 182 0.90 -5.43 7.40
N VAL A 183 0.88 -5.49 6.06
CA VAL A 183 0.39 -6.67 5.33
C VAL A 183 1.30 -7.87 5.58
N HIS A 184 2.62 -7.68 5.69
CA HIS A 184 3.52 -8.80 5.98
C HIS A 184 3.25 -9.38 7.36
N GLU A 185 2.98 -8.54 8.36
CA GLU A 185 2.69 -9.00 9.71
C GLU A 185 1.30 -9.64 9.83
N GLU A 186 0.26 -8.92 9.41
CA GLU A 186 -1.13 -9.30 9.68
C GLU A 186 -1.69 -10.33 8.70
N VAL A 187 -1.21 -10.35 7.44
CA VAL A 187 -1.76 -11.25 6.40
C VAL A 187 -0.81 -12.41 6.12
N PHE A 188 0.49 -12.12 6.00
CA PHE A 188 1.47 -13.16 5.65
C PHE A 188 2.04 -13.88 6.87
N GLY A 189 1.85 -13.34 8.08
CA GLY A 189 2.47 -13.88 9.30
C GLY A 189 4.00 -13.76 9.29
N ILE A 190 4.55 -12.87 8.47
CA ILE A 190 5.99 -12.63 8.32
C ILE A 190 6.37 -11.47 9.23
N GLN A 191 7.16 -11.77 10.27
CA GLN A 191 7.75 -10.76 11.14
C GLN A 191 8.52 -9.71 10.31
N ARG A 192 8.33 -8.41 10.61
CA ARG A 192 8.93 -7.31 9.83
C ARG A 192 10.42 -7.46 9.56
N GLY A 193 11.19 -7.95 10.53
CA GLY A 193 12.65 -8.15 10.40
C GLY A 193 13.05 -9.16 9.33
N LYS A 194 12.13 -10.03 8.92
CA LYS A 194 12.27 -11.00 7.82
C LYS A 194 11.60 -10.53 6.53
N ALA A 195 10.69 -9.56 6.60
CA ALA A 195 9.98 -9.03 5.44
C ALA A 195 10.89 -8.23 4.50
N HIS A 196 11.89 -7.52 5.04
CA HIS A 196 12.85 -6.76 4.24
C HIS A 196 14.20 -6.60 4.95
N PRO A 197 15.37 -6.65 4.26
CA PRO A 197 16.68 -6.54 4.90
C PRO A 197 16.89 -5.27 5.74
N ASN A 198 16.30 -4.16 5.30
CA ASN A 198 16.36 -2.90 6.06
C ASN A 198 15.50 -2.90 7.32
N MET A 199 14.56 -3.84 7.48
CA MET A 199 13.67 -3.91 8.65
C MET A 199 14.25 -4.74 9.81
N THR A 200 15.44 -5.31 9.66
CA THR A 200 16.14 -5.95 10.77
C THR A 200 16.37 -4.97 11.92
N LEU A 201 16.25 -5.45 13.17
CA LEU A 201 16.44 -4.62 14.36
C LEU A 201 17.80 -3.89 14.36
N GLY A 202 18.86 -4.57 13.93
CA GLY A 202 20.18 -3.95 13.79
C GLY A 202 20.19 -2.75 12.83
N LYS A 203 19.60 -2.89 11.63
CA LYS A 203 19.52 -1.78 10.64
C LYS A 203 18.61 -0.65 11.10
N ARG A 204 17.54 -0.96 11.83
CA ARG A 204 16.63 0.02 12.46
C ARG A 204 17.38 0.85 13.52
N ASN A 205 18.00 0.18 14.48
CA ASN A 205 18.77 0.83 15.55
C ASN A 205 19.96 1.64 15.02
N SER A 206 20.74 1.08 14.08
CA SER A 206 21.84 1.83 13.45
C SER A 206 21.36 3.09 12.74
N ARG A 207 20.19 3.08 12.09
CA ARG A 207 19.65 4.29 11.43
C ARG A 207 19.28 5.36 12.44
N ALA A 208 18.56 5.01 13.50
CA ALA A 208 18.18 5.94 14.56
C ALA A 208 19.42 6.58 15.21
N LYS A 209 20.40 5.75 15.57
CA LYS A 209 21.69 6.20 16.13
C LYS A 209 22.43 7.15 15.18
N ASN A 210 22.67 6.72 13.94
CA ASN A 210 23.44 7.52 12.98
C ASN A 210 22.75 8.86 12.65
N TYR A 211 21.41 8.87 12.59
CA TYR A 211 20.66 10.11 12.38
C TYR A 211 20.80 11.07 13.57
N ALA A 212 20.74 10.54 14.80
CA ALA A 212 20.93 11.34 16.00
C ALA A 212 22.37 11.90 16.09
N GLU A 213 23.39 11.07 15.90
CA GLU A 213 24.81 11.48 15.87
C GLU A 213 25.12 12.46 14.72
N GLY A 214 24.39 12.35 13.61
CA GLY A 214 24.46 13.29 12.48
C GLY A 214 23.82 14.67 12.73
N GLY A 215 23.35 14.92 13.96
CA GLY A 215 22.77 16.20 14.39
C GLY A 215 21.30 16.35 14.07
N LYS A 216 20.55 15.25 13.88
CA LYS A 216 19.07 15.25 13.74
C LYS A 216 18.57 16.21 12.64
N LYS A 217 19.32 16.31 11.54
CA LYS A 217 19.04 17.26 10.45
C LYS A 217 17.82 16.79 9.64
N LEU A 218 16.72 17.53 9.70
CA LEU A 218 15.49 17.17 9.00
C LEU A 218 15.67 16.97 7.47
N GLY A 219 16.65 17.64 6.86
CA GLY A 219 17.00 17.43 5.44
C GLY A 219 17.51 16.03 5.10
N THR A 220 18.01 15.26 6.08
CA THR A 220 18.44 13.86 5.90
C THR A 220 17.45 12.85 6.47
N TRP A 221 16.35 13.31 7.08
CA TRP A 221 15.24 12.49 7.54
C TRP A 221 14.38 12.07 6.36
N SER A 222 14.70 10.99 5.67
CA SER A 222 13.93 10.54 4.47
C SER A 222 13.86 9.03 4.36
N MET A 223 12.88 8.54 3.58
CA MET A 223 12.67 7.12 3.27
C MET A 223 12.77 6.21 4.51
N TRP A 224 13.84 5.42 4.59
CA TRP A 224 14.18 4.50 5.67
C TRP A 224 14.45 5.20 7.00
N VAL A 225 15.10 6.36 7.03
CA VAL A 225 15.33 7.09 8.28
C VAL A 225 14.01 7.63 8.81
N ALA A 226 13.20 8.21 7.92
CA ALA A 226 11.87 8.69 8.27
C ALA A 226 10.95 7.56 8.75
N LEU A 227 11.01 6.39 8.11
CA LEU A 227 10.19 5.23 8.46
C LEU A 227 10.44 4.78 9.90
N GLU A 228 11.68 4.90 10.40
CA GLU A 228 12.02 4.50 11.76
C GLU A 228 11.25 5.31 12.82
N THR A 229 10.97 6.59 12.58
CA THR A 229 10.10 7.39 13.45
C THR A 229 8.72 6.74 13.60
N TYR A 230 8.12 6.31 12.50
CA TYR A 230 6.81 5.65 12.52
C TYR A 230 6.89 4.23 13.10
N MET A 231 7.98 3.50 12.85
CA MET A 231 8.13 2.16 13.41
C MET A 231 8.32 2.18 14.92
N GLN A 232 8.99 3.19 15.50
CA GLN A 232 9.05 3.37 16.96
C GLN A 232 7.68 3.71 17.57
N LEU A 233 6.86 4.50 16.88
CA LEU A 233 5.46 4.70 17.28
C LEU A 233 4.67 3.39 17.21
N GLN A 234 4.86 2.60 16.16
CA GLN A 234 4.19 1.31 16.00
C GLN A 234 4.64 0.32 17.08
N ASP A 235 5.94 0.24 17.39
CA ASP A 235 6.47 -0.66 18.42
C ASP A 235 5.85 -0.35 19.81
N LYS A 236 5.53 0.92 20.09
CA LYS A 236 4.94 1.36 21.37
C LYS A 236 3.41 1.24 21.41
N PHE A 237 2.72 1.64 20.34
CA PHE A 237 1.26 1.87 20.35
C PHE A 237 0.48 0.91 19.45
N GLY A 238 1.16 0.08 18.65
CA GLY A 238 0.54 -0.88 17.75
C GLY A 238 -0.14 -0.26 16.53
N TRP A 239 -0.67 -1.12 15.65
CA TRP A 239 -1.32 -0.71 14.40
C TRP A 239 -2.66 -0.01 14.62
N ASP A 240 -3.38 -0.31 15.70
CA ASP A 240 -4.66 0.33 16.01
C ASP A 240 -4.53 1.84 16.25
N ALA A 241 -3.40 2.29 16.81
CA ALA A 241 -3.11 3.71 16.93
C ALA A 241 -3.03 4.39 15.55
N PHE A 242 -2.36 3.76 14.57
CA PHE A 242 -2.27 4.28 13.21
C PHE A 242 -3.63 4.35 12.52
N LYS A 243 -4.46 3.30 12.65
CA LYS A 243 -5.82 3.28 12.10
C LYS A 243 -6.65 4.43 12.65
N LYS A 244 -6.61 4.65 13.97
CA LYS A 244 -7.32 5.77 14.64
C LYS A 244 -6.81 7.13 14.19
N VAL A 245 -5.49 7.30 14.05
CA VAL A 245 -4.91 8.54 13.53
C VAL A 245 -5.36 8.81 12.10
N PHE A 246 -5.31 7.81 11.21
CA PHE A 246 -5.75 7.99 9.83
C PHE A 246 -7.25 8.29 9.75
N ASP A 247 -8.09 7.59 10.53
CA ASP A 247 -9.52 7.88 10.65
C ASP A 247 -9.78 9.33 11.11
N ALA A 248 -9.03 9.82 12.11
CA ALA A 248 -9.13 11.21 12.56
C ALA A 248 -8.86 12.19 11.41
N TYR A 249 -7.79 11.96 10.63
CA TYR A 249 -7.49 12.77 9.45
C TYR A 249 -8.52 12.64 8.32
N LEU A 250 -9.19 11.49 8.16
CA LEU A 250 -10.28 11.34 7.18
C LEU A 250 -11.50 12.20 7.53
N LYS A 251 -11.70 12.49 8.82
CA LYS A 251 -12.78 13.32 9.35
C LYS A 251 -12.42 14.81 9.42
N MET A 252 -11.15 15.17 9.26
CA MET A 252 -10.70 16.56 9.25
C MET A 252 -11.13 17.28 7.97
N SER A 253 -11.71 18.47 8.14
CA SER A 253 -12.11 19.34 7.01
C SER A 253 -10.94 20.16 6.46
N THR A 254 -9.95 20.48 7.30
CA THR A 254 -8.77 21.27 6.92
C THR A 254 -7.52 20.70 7.57
N ALA A 255 -6.39 20.86 6.87
CA ALA A 255 -5.06 20.54 7.37
C ALA A 255 -4.06 21.58 6.84
N PRO A 256 -2.97 21.86 7.58
CA PRO A 256 -1.89 22.72 7.10
C PRO A 256 -1.34 22.26 5.75
N LYS A 257 -0.86 23.21 4.95
CA LYS A 257 -0.33 22.94 3.61
C LYS A 257 1.19 22.78 3.62
N ASP A 258 1.87 23.49 4.51
CA ASP A 258 3.32 23.42 4.73
C ASP A 258 3.69 22.27 5.67
N ASN A 259 4.94 21.81 5.62
CA ASN A 259 5.38 20.66 6.40
C ASN A 259 5.47 20.96 7.90
N ASN A 260 5.81 22.20 8.30
CA ASN A 260 5.93 22.54 9.72
C ASN A 260 4.58 22.40 10.43
N GLY A 261 3.54 23.04 9.88
CA GLY A 261 2.18 22.93 10.40
C GLY A 261 1.67 21.49 10.39
N LYS A 262 1.98 20.70 9.35
CA LYS A 262 1.56 19.29 9.30
C LYS A 262 2.26 18.41 10.34
N MET A 263 3.55 18.61 10.58
CA MET A 263 4.30 17.89 11.62
C MET A 263 3.75 18.20 13.01
N ASN A 264 3.45 19.46 13.30
CA ASN A 264 2.78 19.88 14.53
C ASN A 264 1.38 19.28 14.67
N LEU A 265 0.56 19.34 13.61
CA LEU A 265 -0.76 18.71 13.61
C LEU A 265 -0.67 17.19 13.82
N TYR A 266 0.31 16.52 13.20
CA TYR A 266 0.52 15.09 13.37
C TYR A 266 0.91 14.76 14.81
N ALA A 267 1.80 15.56 15.41
CA ALA A 267 2.18 15.39 16.81
C ALA A 267 0.98 15.54 17.76
N VAL A 268 0.13 16.54 17.53
CA VAL A 268 -1.12 16.72 18.30
C VAL A 268 -2.06 15.54 18.10
N THR A 269 -2.37 15.20 16.86
CA THR A 269 -3.35 14.17 16.50
C THR A 269 -2.94 12.82 17.06
N PHE A 270 -1.67 12.44 16.91
CA PHE A 270 -1.16 11.18 17.41
C PHE A 270 -1.15 11.17 18.95
N SER A 271 -0.64 12.23 19.59
CA SER A 271 -0.58 12.33 21.05
C SER A 271 -1.96 12.22 21.70
N GLN A 272 -2.97 12.92 21.14
CA GLN A 272 -4.35 12.83 21.60
C GLN A 272 -4.93 11.43 21.37
N THR A 273 -4.61 10.79 20.25
CA THR A 273 -5.11 9.43 19.94
C THR A 273 -4.59 8.38 20.92
N VAL A 274 -3.35 8.54 21.42
CA VAL A 274 -2.71 7.59 22.35
C VAL A 274 -2.67 8.10 23.79
N GLU A 275 -3.34 9.21 24.07
CA GLU A 275 -3.44 9.85 25.40
C GLU A 275 -2.07 10.05 26.08
N MET A 276 -1.04 10.39 25.29
CA MET A 276 0.33 10.55 25.75
C MET A 276 0.99 11.70 24.99
N ASN A 277 1.71 12.57 25.68
CA ASN A 277 2.42 13.68 25.04
C ASN A 277 3.68 13.17 24.33
N LEU A 278 3.65 13.21 22.99
CA LEU A 278 4.74 12.75 22.11
C LEU A 278 5.64 13.90 21.63
N SER A 279 5.48 15.13 22.13
CA SER A 279 6.24 16.29 21.66
C SER A 279 7.76 16.07 21.77
N ALA A 280 8.23 15.57 22.92
CA ALA A 280 9.65 15.27 23.17
C ALA A 280 10.19 14.21 22.20
N PHE A 281 9.39 13.20 21.88
CA PHE A 281 9.75 12.17 20.91
C PHE A 281 9.96 12.75 19.51
N PHE A 282 9.01 13.55 19.02
CA PHE A 282 9.12 14.17 17.69
C PHE A 282 10.28 15.18 17.64
N LYS A 283 10.50 15.97 18.69
CA LYS A 283 11.68 16.85 18.81
C LYS A 283 13.00 16.08 18.76
N SER A 284 13.06 14.89 19.36
CA SER A 284 14.25 14.03 19.32
C SER A 284 14.55 13.48 17.92
N TRP A 285 13.56 13.47 17.03
CA TRP A 285 13.70 13.21 15.59
C TRP A 285 13.99 14.47 14.76
N GLY A 286 14.17 15.64 15.38
CA GLY A 286 14.47 16.90 14.71
C GLY A 286 13.25 17.58 14.09
N TRP A 287 12.02 17.19 14.47
CA TRP A 287 10.82 17.88 14.00
C TRP A 287 10.68 19.26 14.68
N PRO A 288 10.28 20.30 13.94
CA PRO A 288 10.08 21.65 14.46
C PRO A 288 8.77 21.76 15.27
N ILE A 289 8.70 21.10 16.42
CA ILE A 289 7.52 21.19 17.30
C ILE A 289 7.48 22.54 18.00
N ASP A 290 6.42 23.30 17.74
CA ASP A 290 6.22 24.66 18.26
C ASP A 290 5.82 24.64 19.75
N ALA A 291 6.14 25.72 20.47
CA ALA A 291 5.79 25.86 21.88
C ALA A 291 4.27 25.76 22.13
N ALA A 292 3.45 26.29 21.21
CA ALA A 292 1.99 26.18 21.28
C ALA A 292 1.50 24.72 21.17
N THR A 293 2.20 23.87 20.41
CA THR A 293 1.91 22.44 20.34
C THR A 293 2.22 21.75 21.66
N GLU A 294 3.34 22.10 22.30
CA GLU A 294 3.71 21.55 23.60
C GLU A 294 2.73 21.99 24.70
N GLU A 295 2.32 23.25 24.70
CA GLU A 295 1.33 23.79 25.65
C GLU A 295 -0.01 23.07 25.49
N ASN A 296 -0.48 22.87 24.25
CA ASN A 296 -1.70 22.11 23.96
C ASN A 296 -1.64 20.66 24.50
N LEU A 297 -0.46 20.04 24.45
CA LEU A 297 -0.26 18.66 24.90
C LEU A 297 0.17 18.54 26.38
N SER A 298 0.32 19.65 27.10
CA SER A 298 0.88 19.68 28.46
C SER A 298 0.06 18.91 29.50
N ASN A 299 -1.25 18.74 29.26
CA ASN A 299 -2.14 17.98 30.14
C ASN A 299 -2.04 16.45 29.96
N LEU A 300 -1.34 15.97 28.93
CA LEU A 300 -1.14 14.54 28.71
C LEU A 300 0.15 14.06 29.38
N PRO A 301 0.21 12.81 29.89
CA PRO A 301 1.42 12.26 30.48
C PRO A 301 2.56 12.22 29.43
N PRO A 302 3.79 12.65 29.77
CA PRO A 302 4.90 12.67 28.83
C PRO A 302 5.42 11.26 28.52
N TRP A 303 5.79 11.02 27.26
CA TRP A 303 6.54 9.81 26.90
C TRP A 303 8.04 9.96 27.23
N SER A 304 8.38 9.94 28.51
CA SER A 304 9.74 10.26 28.99
C SER A 304 10.80 9.19 28.68
N ASP A 305 10.42 7.95 28.39
CA ASP A 305 11.31 6.83 28.11
C ASP A 305 11.35 6.43 26.61
N HIS A 306 11.04 7.39 25.73
CA HIS A 306 10.99 7.11 24.29
C HIS A 306 12.36 6.66 23.74
N PRO A 307 12.41 5.83 22.68
CA PRO A 307 13.65 5.21 22.21
C PRO A 307 14.78 6.20 21.87
N MET A 308 14.44 7.41 21.42
CA MET A 308 15.44 8.43 21.08
C MET A 308 16.11 9.12 22.29
N VAL A 309 15.64 8.95 23.53
CA VAL A 309 16.24 9.59 24.73
C VAL A 309 17.69 9.15 24.93
N GLN A 310 18.03 7.91 24.54
CA GLN A 310 19.40 7.40 24.63
C GLN A 310 20.41 8.13 23.71
N TYR A 311 19.93 8.98 22.79
CA TYR A 311 20.72 9.83 21.90
C TYR A 311 20.46 11.33 22.15
N GLY A 312 19.89 11.65 23.31
CA GLY A 312 19.52 12.99 23.78
C GLY A 312 20.72 13.86 24.08
#